data_AF-A0A2R7S110-F1
#
_entry.id   AF-A0A2R7S110-F1
#
_cell.length_a   1.000
_cell.length_b   1.000
_cell.length_c   1.000
_cell.angle_alpha   90.00
_cell.angle_beta   90.00
_cell.angle_gamma   90.00
#
_symmetry.space_group_name_H-M   'P 1'
#
loop_
_entity.id
_entity.type
_entity.pdbx_description
1 polymer ?
#
loop_
_entity_poly.entity_id
_entity_poly.type
_entity_poly.pdbx_seq_one_letter_code
_entity_poly.pdbx_strand_id
1 'polypeptide(L)' 'MNAALGIDGVTETDGLDVTAASLDGPYREGLLVVQDGHKRLPHGRQNFKLVPWSEVRKLLR' A
#
# COMPACT_ATOMS: atom_id res chain seq x y z
N MET A 1 7.28 1.96 -4.30
CA MET A 1 8.14 2.37 -3.17
C MET A 1 8.29 3.88 -3.17
N ASN A 2 8.48 4.49 -2.01
CA ASN A 2 8.84 5.90 -1.88
C ASN A 2 10.00 6.02 -0.88
N ALA A 3 11.23 5.99 -1.40
CA ALA A 3 12.45 6.03 -0.58
C ALA A 3 12.61 7.36 0.18
N ALA A 4 12.16 8.47 -0.41
CA ALA A 4 12.20 9.79 0.24
C ALA A 4 11.35 9.84 1.51
N LEU A 5 10.24 9.08 1.55
CA LEU A 5 9.38 8.92 2.73
C LEU A 5 9.69 7.67 3.56
N GLY A 6 10.74 6.90 3.21
CA GLY A 6 11.06 5.65 3.89
C GLY A 6 9.98 4.57 3.75
N ILE A 7 9.29 4.52 2.61
CA ILE A 7 8.28 3.52 2.28
C ILE A 7 8.88 2.51 1.29
N ASP A 8 9.16 1.30 1.77
CA ASP A 8 9.56 0.15 0.96
C ASP A 8 8.39 -0.49 0.19
N GLY A 9 8.74 -1.43 -0.68
CA GLY A 9 7.76 -2.40 -1.21
C GLY A 9 7.32 -3.38 -0.12
N VAL A 10 6.43 -4.29 -0.49
CA VAL A 10 5.98 -5.38 0.37
C VAL A 10 6.73 -6.66 0.05
N THR A 11 7.07 -7.44 1.08
CA THR A 11 7.54 -8.82 0.93
C THR A 11 6.91 -9.72 1.99
N GLU A 12 6.81 -11.02 1.70
CA GLU A 12 6.21 -12.00 2.63
C GLU A 12 4.78 -11.59 3.06
N THR A 13 3.98 -11.13 2.09
CA THR A 13 2.60 -10.67 2.34
C THR A 13 1.70 -11.84 2.74
N ASP A 14 1.18 -11.83 3.97
CA ASP A 14 0.18 -12.80 4.44
C ASP A 14 -1.24 -12.46 3.95
N GLY A 15 -1.58 -11.17 3.85
CA GLY A 15 -2.94 -10.73 3.52
C GLY A 15 -3.02 -9.34 2.88
N LEU A 16 -4.11 -9.13 2.15
CA LEU A 16 -4.51 -7.85 1.55
C LEU A 16 -6.01 -7.65 1.69
N ASP A 17 -6.44 -6.40 1.63
CA ASP A 17 -7.85 -6.03 1.57
C ASP A 17 -8.05 -4.78 0.70
N VAL A 18 -9.25 -4.62 0.15
CA VAL A 18 -9.58 -3.55 -0.79
C VAL A 18 -10.95 -2.96 -0.50
N THR A 19 -11.04 -1.63 -0.57
CA THR A 19 -12.32 -0.93 -0.56
C THR A 19 -12.43 0.02 -1.76
N ALA A 20 -13.61 0.05 -2.37
CA ALA A 20 -13.98 1.03 -3.38
C ALA A 20 -14.65 2.28 -2.78
N ALA A 21 -14.86 2.32 -1.46
CA ALA A 21 -15.41 3.49 -0.80
C ALA A 21 -14.43 4.68 -0.90
N SER A 22 -14.96 5.88 -1.14
CA SER A 22 -14.15 7.10 -1.06
C SER A 22 -13.75 7.34 0.39
N LEU A 23 -12.44 7.44 0.63
CA LEU A 23 -11.86 7.81 1.93
C LEU A 23 -11.22 9.21 1.89
N ASP A 24 -11.69 10.04 0.95
CA ASP A 24 -11.21 11.40 0.66
C ASP A 24 -9.71 11.49 0.29
N GLY A 25 -9.27 12.71 -0.05
CA GLY A 25 -7.88 13.02 -0.39
C GLY A 25 -7.28 12.05 -1.43
N PRO A 26 -6.10 11.47 -1.18
CA PRO A 26 -5.47 10.53 -2.12
C PRO A 26 -6.26 9.21 -2.29
N TYR A 27 -7.17 8.88 -1.37
CA TYR A 27 -7.93 7.63 -1.34
C TYR A 27 -9.40 7.82 -1.78
N ARG A 28 -9.71 8.95 -2.44
CA ARG A 28 -11.06 9.26 -2.94
C ARG A 28 -11.63 8.23 -3.92
N GLU A 29 -10.76 7.45 -4.56
CA GLU A 29 -11.12 6.41 -5.54
C GLU A 29 -11.04 4.99 -4.95
N GLY A 30 -10.85 4.87 -3.64
CA GLY A 30 -10.63 3.62 -2.94
C GLY A 30 -9.19 3.44 -2.45
N LEU A 31 -8.99 2.36 -1.70
CA LEU A 31 -7.75 2.02 -1.03
C LEU A 31 -7.49 0.52 -1.12
N LEU A 32 -6.27 0.16 -1.51
CA LEU A 32 -5.70 -1.16 -1.35
C LEU A 32 -4.76 -1.16 -0.14
N VAL A 33 -4.94 -2.10 0.77
CA VAL A 33 -4.07 -2.33 1.92
C VAL A 33 -3.35 -3.65 1.72
N VAL A 34 -2.02 -3.64 1.86
CA VAL A 34 -1.19 -4.83 1.71
C VAL A 34 -0.26 -4.97 2.92
N GLN A 35 -0.23 -6.15 3.55
CA GLN A 35 0.67 -6.42 4.65
C GLN A 35 2.12 -6.62 4.15
N ASP A 36 3.08 -6.12 4.93
CA ASP A 36 4.51 -6.28 4.71
C ASP A 36 5.12 -7.08 5.86
N GLY A 37 5.37 -8.37 5.60
CA GLY A 37 5.93 -9.32 6.55
C GLY A 37 7.41 -9.07 6.86
N HIS A 38 8.12 -8.33 6.00
CA HIS A 38 9.54 -8.06 6.17
C HIS A 38 9.92 -6.61 5.77
N LYS A 39 9.62 -5.67 6.66
CA LYS A 39 9.95 -4.24 6.54
C LYS A 39 11.45 -3.98 6.64
N ARG A 40 12.07 -3.46 5.58
CA ARG A 40 13.54 -3.24 5.45
C ARG A 40 13.97 -1.79 5.41
N LEU A 41 13.09 -0.84 5.06
CA LEU A 41 13.48 0.57 4.94
C LEU A 41 12.63 1.49 5.83
N PRO A 42 13.18 2.02 6.93
CA PRO A 42 14.22 1.36 7.73
C PRO A 42 13.74 0.00 8.25
N HIS A 43 14.66 -0.84 8.71
CA HIS A 43 14.29 -2.09 9.37
C HIS A 43 13.33 -1.83 10.53
N GLY A 44 12.30 -2.66 10.63
CA GLY A 44 11.30 -2.50 11.67
C GLY A 44 10.33 -3.67 11.74
N ARG A 45 9.32 -3.52 12.61
CA ARG A 45 8.23 -4.48 12.74
C ARG A 45 7.40 -4.53 11.45
N GLN A 46 6.71 -5.64 11.26
CA GLN A 46 5.70 -5.80 10.23
C GLN A 46 4.69 -4.65 10.27
N ASN A 47 4.26 -4.21 9.09
CA ASN A 47 3.26 -3.15 8.96
C ASN A 47 2.40 -3.34 7.70
N PHE A 48 1.64 -2.31 7.35
CA PHE A 48 0.80 -2.29 6.16
C PHE A 48 1.21 -1.13 5.26
N LYS A 49 1.12 -1.33 3.96
CA LYS A 49 1.25 -0.27 2.96
C LYS A 49 -0.14 0.08 2.44
N LEU A 50 -0.40 1.39 2.36
CA LEU A 50 -1.64 1.96 1.85
C LEU A 50 -1.39 2.44 0.43
N VAL A 51 -2.13 1.90 -0.53
CA VAL A 51 -1.97 2.21 -1.95
C VAL A 51 -3.28 2.82 -2.46
N PRO A 52 -3.27 4.08 -2.94
CA PRO A 52 -4.42 4.65 -3.63
C PRO A 52 -4.88 3.76 -4.78
N TRP A 53 -6.18 3.43 -4.81
CA TRP A 53 -6.72 2.56 -5.86
C TRP A 53 -6.54 3.15 -7.27
N SER A 54 -6.50 4.48 -7.37
CA SER A 54 -6.21 5.21 -8.61
C SER A 54 -4.87 4.83 -9.23
N GLU A 55 -3.85 4.52 -8.44
CA GLU A 55 -2.54 4.09 -8.95
C GLU A 55 -2.58 2.64 -9.47
N VAL A 56 -3.32 1.75 -8.81
CA VAL A 56 -3.51 0.37 -9.28
C VAL A 56 -4.30 0.37 -10.59
N ARG A 57 -5.38 1.14 -10.66
CA ARG A 57 -6.26 1.21 -11.83
C ARG A 57 -5.54 1.65 -13.11
N LYS A 58 -4.52 2.51 -13.01
CA LYS A 58 -3.68 2.91 -14.16
C LYS A 58 -2.97 1.72 -14.84
N LEU A 59 -2.81 0.61 -14.12
CA LEU A 59 -2.11 -0.59 -14.58
C LEU A 59 -3.05 -1.65 -15.19
N LEU A 60 -4.36 -1.57 -14.96
CA LEU A 60 -5.36 -2.59 -15.30
C LEU A 60 -6.04 -2.35 -16.67
N ARG A 61 -5.26 -2.16 -17.74
CA ARG A 61 -5.81 -1.95 -19.10
C ARG A 61 -6.83 -3.00 -19.52
#